data_AF-A0A380FLZ8-F1
#
_entry.id   AF-A0A380FLZ8-F1
#
_cell.length_a   1.000
_cell.length_b   1.000
_cell.length_c   1.000
_cell.angle_alpha   90.00
_cell.angle_beta   90.00
_cell.angle_gamma   90.00
#
_symmetry.space_group_name_H-M   'P 1'
#
loop_
_entity.id
_entity.type
_entity.pdbx_description
1 polymer ?
#
loop_
_entity_poly.entity_id
_entity_poly.type
_entity_poly.pdbx_seq_one_letter_code
_entity_poly.pdbx_strand_id
1 'polypeptide(L)' 'MGVDLPKIGKPATNALKAQGISSLEDVARYDKTTLLDIHGVGPKAIDILEKALAEHGLGL' A
#
# COMPACT_ATOMS: atom_id res chain seq x y z
N MET A 1 -13.31 -10.34 -3.88
CA MET A 1 -12.69 -10.25 -2.55
C MET A 1 -11.24 -9.93 -2.81
N GLY A 2 -10.88 -8.66 -2.71
CA GLY A 2 -9.50 -8.24 -2.94
C GLY A 2 -8.59 -8.69 -1.81
N VAL A 3 -7.29 -8.74 -2.07
CA VAL A 3 -6.31 -9.11 -1.06
C VAL A 3 -6.19 -7.97 -0.04
N ASP A 4 -6.38 -8.28 1.24
CA ASP A 4 -6.25 -7.32 2.33
C ASP A 4 -4.87 -6.66 2.38
N LEU A 5 -4.82 -5.42 2.88
CA LEU A 5 -3.55 -4.72 3.09
C LEU A 5 -2.68 -5.46 4.12
N PRO A 6 -1.36 -5.58 3.87
CA PRO A 6 -0.45 -6.17 4.83
C PRO A 6 -0.37 -5.31 6.10
N LYS A 7 0.21 -5.89 7.17
CA LYS A 7 0.43 -5.18 8.44
C LYS A 7 1.49 -4.09 8.29
N ILE A 8 1.07 -2.94 7.76
CA ILE A 8 1.85 -1.70 7.74
C ILE A 8 1.58 -0.88 9.00
N GLY A 9 2.42 0.13 9.25
CA GLY A 9 2.24 1.02 10.38
C GLY A 9 0.86 1.67 10.39
N LYS A 10 0.26 1.82 11.58
CA LYS A 10 -1.02 2.49 11.82
C LYS A 10 -1.22 3.82 11.06
N PRO A 11 -0.21 4.73 10.96
CA PRO A 11 -0.36 5.94 10.14
C PRO A 11 -0.49 5.64 8.64
N ALA A 12 0.28 4.69 8.10
CA ALA A 12 0.22 4.33 6.69
C ALA A 12 -1.11 3.65 6.34
N THR A 13 -1.61 2.74 7.18
CA THR A 13 -2.93 2.13 6.99
C THR A 13 -4.04 3.18 6.96
N ASN A 14 -4.00 4.14 7.87
CA ASN A 14 -5.00 5.21 7.92
C ASN A 14 -4.89 6.13 6.70
N ALA A 15 -3.68 6.46 6.26
CA ALA A 15 -3.47 7.33 5.11
C ALA A 15 -3.93 6.66 3.80
N LEU A 16 -3.64 5.37 3.60
CA LEU A 16 -4.17 4.59 2.48
C LEU A 16 -5.71 4.54 2.52
N LYS A 17 -6.30 4.21 3.67
CA LYS A 17 -7.76 4.21 3.82
C LYS A 17 -8.39 5.57 3.56
N ALA A 18 -7.73 6.67 3.96
CA ALA A 18 -8.19 8.02 3.68
C ALA A 18 -8.20 8.35 2.18
N GLN A 19 -7.33 7.70 1.39
CA GLN A 19 -7.32 7.76 -0.07
C GLN A 19 -8.28 6.74 -0.73
N GLY A 20 -9.05 5.99 0.06
CA GLY A 20 -9.92 4.92 -0.44
C GLY A 20 -9.19 3.61 -0.79
N ILE A 21 -7.90 3.51 -0.48
CA ILE A 21 -7.08 2.33 -0.73
C ILE A 21 -7.29 1.36 0.43
N SER A 22 -7.95 0.22 0.14
CA SER A 22 -8.31 -0.76 1.18
C SER A 22 -7.81 -2.17 0.90
N SER A 23 -7.27 -2.42 -0.30
CA SER A 23 -6.72 -3.71 -0.72
C SER A 23 -5.39 -3.53 -1.46
N LEU A 24 -4.59 -4.59 -1.55
CA LEU A 24 -3.36 -4.60 -2.36
C LEU A 24 -3.65 -4.33 -3.84
N GLU A 25 -4.80 -4.74 -4.33
CA GLU A 25 -5.25 -4.46 -5.70
C GLU A 25 -5.42 -2.96 -5.94
N ASP A 26 -5.95 -2.23 -4.95
CA ASP A 26 -6.06 -0.77 -5.01
C ASP A 26 -4.66 -0.17 -5.00
N VAL A 27 -3.77 -0.65 -4.12
CA VAL A 27 -2.39 -0.20 -4.04
C VAL A 27 -1.67 -0.37 -5.38
N ALA A 28 -1.86 -1.50 -6.07
CA ALA A 28 -1.26 -1.79 -7.37
C ALA A 28 -1.77 -0.88 -8.51
N ARG A 29 -2.85 -0.11 -8.28
CA ARG A 29 -3.32 0.90 -9.24
C ARG A 29 -2.57 2.23 -9.11
N TYR A 30 -1.77 2.40 -8.05
CA TYR A 30 -0.98 3.60 -7.82
C TYR A 30 0.51 3.28 -7.94
N ASP A 31 1.27 4.24 -8.45
CA ASP A 31 2.73 4.14 -8.49
C ASP A 31 3.34 4.29 -7.10
N LYS A 32 4.50 3.66 -6.91
CA LYS A 32 5.33 3.78 -5.69
C LYS A 32 5.55 5.23 -5.24
N THR A 33 5.81 6.13 -6.20
CA THR A 33 6.05 7.55 -5.92
C THR A 33 4.79 8.24 -5.40
N THR A 34 3.63 7.96 -5.99
CA THR A 34 2.34 8.49 -5.54
C THR A 34 2.03 8.02 -4.12
N LEU A 35 2.29 6.75 -3.83
CA LEU A 35 2.10 6.21 -2.48
C LEU A 35 3.07 6.83 -1.47
N LEU A 36 4.32 7.11 -1.85
CA LEU A 36 5.30 7.82 -1.02
C LEU A 36 4.92 9.29 -0.75
N ASP A 37 4.19 9.91 -1.65
CA ASP A 37 3.73 11.30 -1.49
C ASP A 37 2.58 11.41 -0.48
N ILE A 38 1.85 10.31 -0.23
CA ILE A 38 0.77 10.27 0.75
C ILE A 38 1.33 10.53 2.15
N HIS A 39 0.90 11.65 2.76
CA HIS A 39 1.28 12.01 4.12
C HIS A 39 0.90 10.91 5.13
N GLY A 40 1.92 10.25 5.70
CA GLY A 40 1.76 9.15 6.65
C GLY A 40 2.15 7.78 6.10
N VAL A 41 2.34 7.64 4.77
CA VAL A 41 2.92 6.45 4.15
C VAL A 41 4.44 6.63 4.07
N GLY A 42 5.15 5.95 4.96
CA GLY A 42 6.62 5.98 4.98
C GLY A 42 7.25 4.95 4.03
N PRO A 43 8.55 5.07 3.73
CA PRO A 43 9.30 4.12 2.90
C PRO A 43 9.22 2.68 3.43
N LYS A 44 9.08 2.51 4.76
CA LYS A 44 8.88 1.20 5.38
C LYS A 44 7.52 0.57 5.05
N ALA A 45 6.46 1.36 4.91
CA ALA A 45 5.15 0.84 4.49
C ALA A 45 5.20 0.40 3.03
N ILE A 46 5.89 1.17 2.18
CA ILE A 46 6.10 0.85 0.77
C ILE A 46 6.88 -0.45 0.59
N ASP A 47 7.97 -0.67 1.35
CA ASP A 47 8.73 -1.92 1.28
C ASP A 47 7.87 -3.15 1.62
N ILE A 48 6.97 -3.02 2.60
CA ILE A 48 6.04 -4.08 2.98
C ILE A 48 4.96 -4.28 1.90
N LEU A 49 4.44 -3.20 1.32
CA LEU A 49 3.46 -3.27 0.23
C LEU A 49 4.07 -3.91 -1.02
N GLU A 50 5.28 -3.52 -1.38
CA GLU A 50 6.03 -4.07 -2.52
C GLU A 50 6.27 -5.57 -2.35
N LYS A 51 6.68 -6.01 -1.15
CA LYS A 51 6.83 -7.43 -0.82
C LYS A 51 5.51 -8.19 -0.93
N ALA A 52 4.44 -7.66 -0.31
CA ALA A 52 3.14 -8.30 -0.36
C ALA A 52 2.60 -8.37 -1.80
N LEU A 53 2.77 -7.30 -2.59
CA LEU A 53 2.41 -7.30 -4.00
C LEU A 53 3.19 -8.38 -4.76
N ALA A 54 4.50 -8.46 -4.58
CA ALA A 54 5.33 -9.49 -5.20
C ALA A 54 4.92 -10.91 -4.81
N GLU A 55 4.56 -11.15 -3.55
CA GLU A 55 4.03 -12.45 -3.08
C GLU A 55 2.72 -12.84 -3.78
N HIS A 56 1.93 -11.84 -4.17
CA HIS A 56 0.67 -12.03 -4.91
C HIS A 56 0.83 -11.94 -6.44
N GLY A 57 2.05 -11.80 -6.96
CA GLY A 57 2.32 -11.65 -8.39
C GLY A 57 1.91 -10.28 -8.98
N LEU A 58 1.75 -9.28 -8.12
CA LEU A 58 1.44 -7.89 -8.45
C LEU A 58 2.71 -7.02 -8.29
N GLY A 59 2.75 -5.85 -8.93
CA GLY A 59 3.88 -4.92 -8.86
C GLY A 59 3.43 -3.46 -8.73
N LEU A 60 4.30 -2.62 -8.12
CA LEU A 60 4.21 -1.16 -8.07
C LEU A 60 5.02 -0.50 -9.19
#